data_AF-A0A1G0HVP6-F1
#
_entry.id   AF-A0A1G0HVP6-F1
#
_cell.length_a   1.000
_cell.length_b   1.000
_cell.length_c   1.000
_cell.angle_alpha   90.00
_cell.angle_beta   90.00
_cell.angle_gamma   90.00
#
_symmetry.space_group_name_H-M   'P 1'
#
loop_
_entity.id
_entity.type
_entity.pdbx_description
1 polymer ?
#
loop_
_entity_poly.entity_id
_entity_poly.type
_entity_poly.pdbx_seq_one_letter_code
_entity_poly.pdbx_strand_id
1 'polypeptide(L)'
;MLEHLLFGKLTLDSIPFHTPIIMAAGVFMAVIFLAVMFLITYYRAWPYVWHEWVCSVDHKKIGIMYLMLSMVMLLRGFSDAALMRSQQAIAAGASMGYLPPEHYDQIFSAHGVIMIFFVAMPFMFALMNIAIPLQIGARDVAYPYLNSFSFWLTFVGAMLCNASLVIGEFARTGWLAYPPLSGLYYSPDVGVDYYIWSLQIAGVGTLLASINFIATIMKMRCKGMTLMKMPVFVWSVLCAMILVALAFPVLTVTLALLALDRYFGMHFFTEYAGGNMMMYINLIWIWGHPEVYILILPAFGIFSEVVATFSQKKLFGYTTMVWAILIIAFLSFVVWLHHFFTMGAGADVNAFYGIATMIIAIPTGVKVFNWLFTMYKGRIILATPMLWVTAFFTTFAIGGMTGVMMAVPPVDFQVHNSLFLVAHFHNVIIGGVLFGYFAGGIYWFPKAFGFQLDEKWGKYAFFFWVVGFYLAFMPLYVLGLN
;
A
#
# COMPACT_ATOMS: atom_id res chain seq x y z
N MET A 1 -39.25 -13.61 8.56
CA MET A 1 -38.99 -14.95 7.99
C MET A 1 -38.79 -14.91 6.48
N LEU A 2 -39.68 -14.26 5.69
CA LEU A 2 -39.47 -14.08 4.23
C LEU A 2 -38.31 -13.13 3.89
N GLU A 3 -38.15 -12.02 4.62
CA GLU A 3 -37.03 -11.08 4.42
C GLU A 3 -35.66 -11.74 4.66
N HIS A 4 -35.53 -12.53 5.72
CA HIS A 4 -34.29 -13.26 6.02
C HIS A 4 -33.98 -14.37 5.01
N LEU A 5 -35.00 -14.87 4.29
CA LEU A 5 -34.87 -15.87 3.23
C LEU A 5 -34.45 -15.24 1.89
N LEU A 6 -34.82 -13.97 1.65
CA LEU A 6 -34.49 -13.22 0.43
C LEU A 6 -33.21 -12.39 0.55
N PHE A 7 -32.95 -11.80 1.72
CA PHE A 7 -31.88 -10.82 1.95
C PHE A 7 -30.84 -11.26 2.98
N GLY A 8 -31.01 -12.41 3.63
CA GLY A 8 -30.08 -12.90 4.65
C GLY A 8 -30.03 -11.96 5.88
N LYS A 9 -28.82 -11.60 6.33
CA LYS A 9 -28.61 -10.67 7.45
C LYS A 9 -28.86 -9.19 7.07
N LEU A 10 -29.04 -8.87 5.80
CA LEU A 10 -29.20 -7.50 5.33
C LEU A 10 -30.60 -6.99 5.67
N THR A 11 -30.66 -5.92 6.45
CA THR A 11 -31.90 -5.22 6.83
C THR A 11 -31.77 -3.72 6.58
N LEU A 12 -32.88 -2.97 6.67
CA LEU A 12 -32.81 -1.50 6.61
C LEU A 12 -31.97 -0.89 7.74
N ASP A 13 -31.87 -1.58 8.89
CA ASP A 13 -31.03 -1.19 10.01
C ASP A 13 -29.52 -1.33 9.71
N SER A 14 -29.17 -2.02 8.63
CA SER A 14 -27.78 -2.08 8.15
C SER A 14 -27.30 -0.74 7.57
N ILE A 15 -28.20 0.22 7.31
CA ILE A 15 -27.81 1.57 6.89
C ILE A 15 -27.78 2.47 8.13
N PRO A 16 -26.65 3.14 8.44
CA PRO A 16 -26.50 3.95 9.66
C PRO A 16 -27.19 5.31 9.55
N PHE A 17 -28.53 5.32 9.39
CA PHE A 17 -29.35 6.53 9.26
C PHE A 17 -29.19 7.52 10.44
N HIS A 18 -28.79 7.01 11.60
CA HIS A 18 -28.61 7.78 12.83
C HIS A 18 -27.25 8.49 12.91
N THR A 19 -26.30 8.20 12.01
CA THR A 19 -24.95 8.79 12.05
C THR A 19 -24.80 9.88 10.97
N PRO A 20 -24.86 11.18 11.32
CA PRO A 20 -24.85 12.26 10.33
C PRO A 20 -23.57 12.28 9.48
N ILE A 21 -22.42 11.95 10.08
CA ILE A 21 -21.13 11.93 9.39
C ILE A 21 -21.12 10.90 8.26
N ILE A 22 -21.57 9.67 8.54
CA ILE A 22 -21.64 8.59 7.56
C ILE A 22 -22.66 8.92 6.47
N MET A 23 -23.85 9.37 6.87
CA MET A 23 -24.91 9.70 5.91
C MET A 23 -24.50 10.85 5.00
N ALA A 24 -23.81 11.87 5.51
CA ALA A 24 -23.26 12.94 4.69
C ALA A 24 -22.24 12.40 3.67
N ALA A 25 -21.33 11.52 4.08
CA ALA A 25 -20.39 10.87 3.18
C ALA A 25 -21.09 9.98 2.13
N GLY A 26 -22.11 9.22 2.54
CA GLY A 26 -22.93 8.39 1.65
C GLY A 26 -23.68 9.21 0.60
N VAL A 27 -24.32 10.30 1.01
CA VAL A 27 -25.00 11.24 0.09
C VAL A 27 -23.98 11.89 -0.85
N PHE A 28 -22.84 12.33 -0.33
CA PHE A 28 -21.77 12.92 -1.16
C PHE A 28 -21.30 11.95 -2.25
N MET A 29 -21.02 10.69 -1.89
CA MET A 29 -20.65 9.65 -2.85
C MET A 29 -21.77 9.37 -3.87
N ALA A 30 -23.02 9.28 -3.42
CA ALA A 30 -24.17 9.06 -4.31
C ALA A 30 -24.36 10.23 -5.29
N VAL A 31 -24.20 11.48 -4.83
CA VAL A 31 -24.28 12.67 -5.68
C VAL A 31 -23.17 12.67 -6.73
N ILE A 32 -21.93 12.37 -6.35
CA ILE A 32 -20.82 12.26 -7.31
C ILE A 32 -21.10 11.15 -8.33
N PHE A 33 -21.52 9.97 -7.88
CA PHE A 33 -21.84 8.86 -8.77
C PHE A 33 -22.93 9.24 -9.78
N LEU A 34 -24.04 9.81 -9.31
CA LEU A 34 -25.14 10.26 -10.17
C LEU A 34 -24.69 11.38 -11.13
N ALA A 35 -23.86 12.31 -10.68
CA ALA A 35 -23.30 13.36 -11.52
C ALA A 35 -22.43 12.79 -12.64
N VAL A 36 -21.55 11.82 -12.34
CA VAL A 36 -20.72 11.15 -13.35
C VAL A 36 -21.60 10.38 -14.34
N MET A 37 -22.58 9.61 -13.87
CA MET A 37 -23.53 8.88 -14.72
C MET A 37 -24.34 9.82 -15.62
N PHE A 38 -24.78 10.95 -15.08
CA PHE A 38 -25.47 12.00 -15.83
C PHE A 38 -24.57 12.59 -16.90
N LEU A 39 -23.32 12.95 -16.58
CA LEU A 39 -22.38 13.53 -17.54
C LEU A 39 -22.05 12.54 -18.68
N ILE A 40 -21.81 11.27 -18.37
CA ILE A 40 -21.58 10.23 -19.41
C ILE A 40 -22.80 10.12 -20.33
N THR A 41 -24.01 10.15 -19.76
CA THR A 41 -25.27 10.07 -20.53
C THR A 41 -25.49 11.33 -21.37
N TYR A 42 -25.30 12.51 -20.78
CA TYR A 42 -25.46 13.81 -21.43
C TYR A 42 -24.52 13.96 -22.63
N TYR A 43 -23.24 13.59 -22.47
CA TYR A 43 -22.26 13.60 -23.56
C TYR A 43 -22.35 12.37 -24.49
N ARG A 44 -23.31 11.46 -24.26
CA ARG A 44 -23.48 10.20 -25.02
C ARG A 44 -22.19 9.38 -25.10
N ALA A 45 -21.39 9.42 -24.04
CA ALA A 45 -20.06 8.82 -23.98
C ALA A 45 -20.06 7.34 -23.56
N TRP A 46 -21.23 6.72 -23.36
CA TRP A 46 -21.35 5.31 -22.95
C TRP A 46 -20.56 4.33 -23.83
N PRO A 47 -20.67 4.37 -25.19
CA PRO A 47 -19.90 3.45 -26.03
C PRO A 47 -18.39 3.68 -25.89
N TYR A 48 -17.96 4.94 -25.77
CA TYR A 48 -16.55 5.28 -25.59
C TYR A 48 -16.01 4.75 -24.26
N VAL A 49 -16.69 5.02 -23.14
CA VAL A 49 -16.27 4.53 -21.82
C VAL A 49 -16.20 3.00 -21.81
N TRP A 50 -17.20 2.33 -22.39
CA TRP A 50 -17.25 0.87 -22.41
C TRP A 50 -16.14 0.26 -23.27
N HIS A 51 -16.02 0.65 -24.53
CA HIS A 51 -15.08 0.02 -25.47
C HIS A 51 -13.64 0.50 -25.27
N GLU A 52 -13.42 1.77 -24.96
CA GLU A 52 -12.07 2.33 -24.87
C GLU A 52 -11.44 2.19 -23.50
N TRP A 53 -12.21 2.07 -22.42
CA TRP A 53 -11.68 2.02 -21.06
C TRP A 53 -12.06 0.73 -20.34
N VAL A 54 -13.36 0.45 -20.20
CA VAL A 54 -13.82 -0.67 -19.37
C VAL A 54 -13.35 -2.03 -19.91
N CYS A 55 -13.49 -2.23 -21.23
CA CYS A 55 -13.04 -3.43 -21.92
C CYS A 55 -11.61 -3.33 -22.47
N SER A 56 -10.84 -2.30 -22.09
CA SER A 56 -9.49 -2.13 -22.60
C SER A 56 -8.55 -3.23 -22.11
N VAL A 57 -7.62 -3.61 -22.99
CA VAL A 57 -6.47 -4.47 -22.66
C VAL A 57 -5.14 -3.73 -22.77
N ASP A 58 -5.12 -2.48 -23.26
CA ASP A 58 -3.92 -1.65 -23.36
C ASP A 58 -3.35 -1.35 -21.97
N HIS A 59 -2.11 -1.78 -21.73
CA HIS A 59 -1.38 -1.57 -20.48
C HIS A 59 -1.37 -0.11 -20.02
N LYS A 60 -1.32 0.88 -20.92
CA LYS A 60 -1.30 2.31 -20.56
C LYS A 60 -2.64 2.73 -19.98
N LYS A 61 -3.75 2.33 -20.61
CA LYS A 61 -5.10 2.65 -20.14
C LYS A 61 -5.42 1.95 -18.82
N ILE A 62 -5.04 0.67 -18.68
CA ILE A 62 -5.12 -0.04 -17.40
C ILE A 62 -4.30 0.70 -16.32
N GLY A 63 -3.09 1.14 -16.65
CA GLY A 63 -2.26 1.92 -15.74
C GLY A 63 -2.90 3.26 -15.33
N ILE A 64 -3.55 3.97 -16.25
CA ILE A 64 -4.31 5.19 -15.94
C ILE A 64 -5.49 4.89 -15.02
N MET A 65 -6.23 3.81 -15.24
CA MET A 65 -7.35 3.44 -14.37
C MET A 65 -6.88 3.07 -12.95
N TYR A 66 -5.76 2.35 -12.81
CA TYR A 66 -5.12 2.12 -11.51
C TYR A 66 -4.71 3.44 -10.83
N LEU A 67 -4.17 4.39 -11.58
CA LEU A 67 -3.78 5.71 -11.05
C LEU A 67 -5.02 6.47 -10.55
N MET A 68 -6.11 6.48 -11.32
CA MET A 68 -7.36 7.12 -10.94
C MET A 68 -7.95 6.49 -9.68
N LEU A 69 -7.99 5.15 -9.60
CA LEU A 69 -8.43 4.44 -8.40
C LEU A 69 -7.59 4.85 -7.18
N SER A 70 -6.27 4.82 -7.30
CA SER A 70 -5.35 5.23 -6.23
C SER A 70 -5.61 6.66 -5.75
N MET A 71 -5.79 7.60 -6.67
CA MET A 71 -6.01 9.02 -6.34
C MET A 71 -7.35 9.26 -5.65
N VAL A 72 -8.42 8.59 -6.10
CA VAL A 72 -9.74 8.67 -5.43
C VAL A 72 -9.68 8.06 -4.03
N MET A 73 -9.03 6.90 -3.90
CA MET A 73 -8.85 6.23 -2.61
C MET A 73 -7.93 7.00 -1.67
N LEU A 74 -6.97 7.76 -2.20
CA LEU A 74 -6.12 8.67 -1.42
C LEU A 74 -6.95 9.77 -0.76
N LEU A 75 -7.95 10.32 -1.46
CA LEU A 75 -8.87 11.30 -0.86
C LEU A 75 -9.67 10.69 0.30
N ARG A 76 -10.16 9.45 0.14
CA ARG A 76 -10.83 8.73 1.23
C ARG A 76 -9.88 8.53 2.41
N GLY A 77 -8.72 7.91 2.17
CA GLY A 77 -7.75 7.62 3.22
C GLY A 77 -7.25 8.88 3.94
N PHE A 78 -7.05 9.99 3.23
CA PHE A 78 -6.68 11.27 3.83
C PHE A 78 -7.81 11.90 4.64
N SER A 79 -9.07 11.73 4.20
CA SER A 79 -10.24 12.15 4.98
C SER A 79 -10.33 11.40 6.31
N ASP A 80 -10.12 10.08 6.29
CA ASP A 80 -10.05 9.25 7.50
C ASP A 80 -8.92 9.70 8.44
N ALA A 81 -7.74 10.01 7.89
CA ALA A 81 -6.63 10.54 8.66
C ALA A 81 -6.96 11.89 9.33
N ALA A 82 -7.60 12.80 8.60
CA ALA A 82 -8.02 14.09 9.13
C ALA A 82 -9.06 13.93 10.26
N LEU A 83 -10.01 13.01 10.09
CA LEU A 83 -10.99 12.67 11.12
C LEU A 83 -10.31 12.09 12.39
N MET A 84 -9.40 11.14 12.23
CA MET A 84 -8.66 10.59 13.38
C MET A 84 -7.85 11.67 14.12
N ARG A 85 -7.13 12.51 13.38
CA ARG A 85 -6.26 13.52 13.99
C ARG A 85 -7.06 14.63 14.67
N SER A 86 -8.17 15.07 14.07
CA SER A 86 -9.04 16.07 14.70
C SER A 86 -9.77 15.51 15.93
N GLN A 87 -10.21 14.25 15.90
CA GLN A 87 -10.73 13.57 17.09
C GLN A 87 -9.69 13.57 18.22
N GLN A 88 -8.45 13.15 17.93
CA GLN A 88 -7.38 13.13 18.94
C GLN A 88 -7.05 14.53 19.47
N ALA A 89 -7.03 15.54 18.61
CA ALA A 89 -6.77 16.91 19.03
C ALA A 89 -7.85 17.46 19.97
N ILE A 90 -9.13 17.17 19.70
CA ILE A 90 -10.24 17.57 20.55
C ILE A 90 -10.24 16.78 21.86
N ALA A 91 -9.92 15.48 21.79
CA ALA A 91 -9.90 14.57 22.93
C ALA A 91 -8.62 14.66 23.80
N ALA A 92 -7.65 15.52 23.47
CA ALA A 92 -6.40 15.69 24.22
C ALA A 92 -6.57 16.31 25.64
N GLY A 93 -7.81 16.47 26.11
CA GLY A 93 -8.18 16.99 27.42
C GLY A 93 -9.37 16.23 28.02
N ALA A 94 -10.31 16.93 28.65
CA ALA A 94 -11.49 16.29 29.26
C ALA A 94 -12.66 16.03 28.26
N SER A 95 -12.51 16.42 27.00
CA SER A 95 -13.52 16.19 25.97
C SER A 95 -13.47 14.75 25.48
N MET A 96 -14.65 14.14 25.28
CA MET A 96 -14.76 12.81 24.63
C MET A 96 -14.58 12.88 23.10
N GLY A 97 -14.47 14.08 22.54
CA GLY A 97 -14.45 14.30 21.09
C GLY A 97 -15.81 14.05 20.44
N TYR A 98 -15.80 13.80 19.12
CA TYR A 98 -17.00 13.62 18.30
C TYR A 98 -17.10 12.23 17.64
N LEU A 99 -16.03 11.43 17.68
CA LEU A 99 -16.03 10.04 17.22
C LEU A 99 -16.12 9.08 18.41
N PRO A 100 -17.22 8.31 18.54
CA PRO A 100 -17.28 7.20 19.48
C PRO A 100 -16.20 6.14 19.18
N PRO A 101 -15.77 5.34 20.17
CA PRO A 101 -14.72 4.32 20.00
C PRO A 101 -14.99 3.39 18.82
N GLU A 102 -16.20 2.83 18.72
CA GLU A 102 -16.55 1.91 17.63
C GLU A 102 -16.33 2.53 16.25
N HIS A 103 -16.70 3.80 16.08
CA HIS A 103 -16.55 4.50 14.80
C HIS A 103 -15.08 4.89 14.55
N TYR A 104 -14.37 5.36 15.57
CA TYR A 104 -12.94 5.64 15.48
C TYR A 104 -12.16 4.38 15.07
N ASP A 105 -12.55 3.23 15.61
CA ASP A 105 -11.93 1.94 15.37
C ASP A 105 -12.13 1.45 13.93
N GLN A 106 -13.33 1.67 13.37
CA GLN A 106 -13.60 1.43 11.96
C GLN A 106 -12.76 2.34 11.06
N ILE A 107 -12.66 3.63 11.38
CA ILE A 107 -11.90 4.60 10.58
C ILE A 107 -10.42 4.23 10.54
N PHE A 108 -9.77 3.95 11.67
CA PHE A 108 -8.33 3.65 11.62
C PHE A 108 -8.06 2.31 10.92
N SER A 109 -8.95 1.33 11.08
CA SER A 109 -8.87 0.03 10.40
C SER A 109 -9.02 0.21 8.89
N ALA A 110 -10.04 0.95 8.45
CA ALA A 110 -10.27 1.28 7.05
C ALA A 110 -9.11 2.09 6.47
N HIS A 111 -8.63 3.13 7.16
CA HIS A 111 -7.52 3.96 6.75
C HIS A 111 -6.28 3.12 6.40
N GLY A 112 -5.85 2.23 7.31
CA GLY A 112 -4.70 1.37 7.09
C GLY A 112 -4.88 0.46 5.86
N VAL A 113 -6.05 -0.16 5.74
CA VAL A 113 -6.38 -1.02 4.59
C VAL A 113 -6.39 -0.25 3.28
N ILE A 114 -7.03 0.91 3.24
CA ILE A 114 -7.10 1.78 2.06
C ILE A 114 -5.69 2.19 1.62
N MET A 115 -4.90 2.73 2.54
CA MET A 115 -3.62 3.34 2.19
C MET A 115 -2.62 2.32 1.63
N ILE A 116 -2.61 1.09 2.17
CA ILE A 116 -1.73 0.02 1.69
C ILE A 116 -2.29 -0.63 0.42
N PHE A 117 -3.51 -1.17 0.48
CA PHE A 117 -4.05 -2.03 -0.57
C PHE A 117 -4.73 -1.29 -1.72
N PHE A 118 -5.25 -0.10 -1.47
CA PHE A 118 -6.07 0.64 -2.44
C PHE A 118 -5.51 1.99 -2.85
N VAL A 119 -4.43 2.44 -2.21
CA VAL A 119 -3.64 3.61 -2.62
C VAL A 119 -2.27 3.17 -3.10
N ALA A 120 -1.40 2.67 -2.22
CA ALA A 120 -0.01 2.37 -2.55
C ALA A 120 0.11 1.27 -3.63
N MET A 121 -0.58 0.14 -3.44
CA MET A 121 -0.55 -0.96 -4.40
C MET A 121 -1.09 -0.56 -5.79
N PRO A 122 -2.29 0.04 -5.94
CA PRO A 122 -2.76 0.56 -7.23
C PRO A 122 -1.84 1.59 -7.86
N PHE A 123 -1.24 2.50 -7.08
CA PHE A 123 -0.29 3.48 -7.63
C PHE A 123 0.95 2.78 -8.19
N MET A 124 1.50 1.81 -7.46
CA MET A 124 2.60 0.98 -7.93
C MET A 124 2.24 0.28 -9.25
N PHE A 125 1.07 -0.37 -9.31
CA PHE A 125 0.59 -1.05 -10.50
C PHE A 125 0.35 -0.09 -11.67
N ALA A 126 -0.12 1.14 -11.40
CA ALA A 126 -0.27 2.18 -12.41
C ALA A 126 1.05 2.50 -13.10
N LEU A 127 2.08 2.80 -12.30
CA LEU A 127 3.37 3.23 -12.81
C LEU A 127 4.09 2.11 -13.56
N MET A 128 4.04 0.86 -13.05
CA MET A 128 4.63 -0.27 -13.77
C MET A 128 3.90 -0.58 -15.08
N ASN A 129 2.57 -0.50 -15.09
CA ASN A 129 1.78 -0.70 -16.30
C ASN A 129 2.16 0.33 -17.36
N ILE A 130 2.28 1.61 -17.00
CA ILE A 130 2.64 2.66 -17.95
C ILE A 130 4.08 2.51 -18.45
N ALA A 131 5.05 2.26 -17.55
CA ALA A 131 6.46 2.41 -17.87
C ALA A 131 7.15 1.10 -18.32
N ILE A 132 6.83 -0.06 -17.74
CA ILE A 132 7.63 -1.29 -17.93
C ILE A 132 7.64 -1.78 -19.37
N PRO A 133 6.49 -2.02 -20.06
CA PRO A 133 6.51 -2.50 -21.44
C PRO A 133 7.33 -1.58 -22.36
N LEU A 134 7.22 -0.26 -22.16
CA LEU A 134 7.98 0.74 -22.91
C LEU A 134 9.48 0.68 -22.62
N GLN A 135 9.88 0.50 -21.36
CA GLN A 135 11.29 0.41 -20.97
C GLN A 135 11.99 -0.85 -21.47
N ILE A 136 11.27 -1.96 -21.62
CA ILE A 136 11.82 -3.22 -22.14
C ILE A 136 11.67 -3.38 -23.65
N GLY A 137 11.04 -2.41 -24.32
CA GLY A 137 10.78 -2.44 -25.76
C GLY A 137 9.73 -3.46 -26.19
N ALA A 138 8.80 -3.81 -25.29
CA ALA A 138 7.65 -4.66 -25.58
C ALA A 138 6.45 -3.82 -26.07
N ARG A 139 5.57 -4.44 -26.86
CA ARG A 139 4.34 -3.78 -27.34
C ARG A 139 3.27 -3.70 -26.26
N ASP A 140 3.20 -4.71 -25.41
CA ASP A 140 2.24 -4.87 -24.33
C ASP A 140 2.81 -5.86 -23.28
N VAL A 141 2.02 -6.18 -22.26
CA VAL A 141 2.32 -7.24 -21.27
C VAL A 141 2.05 -8.65 -21.82
N ALA A 142 2.53 -9.68 -21.12
CA ALA A 142 2.43 -11.08 -21.55
C ALA A 142 1.00 -11.59 -21.64
N TYR A 143 0.15 -11.18 -20.69
CA TYR A 143 -1.25 -11.56 -20.62
C TYR A 143 -2.14 -10.31 -20.51
N PRO A 144 -2.47 -9.62 -21.61
CA PRO A 144 -3.24 -8.37 -21.57
C PRO A 144 -4.64 -8.51 -20.98
N TYR A 145 -5.34 -9.62 -21.26
CA TYR A 145 -6.64 -9.91 -20.66
C TYR A 145 -6.54 -10.09 -19.14
N LEU A 146 -5.52 -10.83 -18.68
CA LEU A 146 -5.29 -11.06 -17.26
C LEU A 146 -4.96 -9.74 -16.54
N ASN A 147 -4.27 -8.83 -17.22
CA ASN A 147 -3.99 -7.49 -16.71
C ASN A 147 -5.28 -6.68 -16.45
N SER A 148 -6.19 -6.67 -17.44
CA SER A 148 -7.50 -6.02 -17.31
C SER A 148 -8.33 -6.65 -16.18
N PHE A 149 -8.37 -7.98 -16.13
CA PHE A 149 -9.07 -8.69 -15.06
C PHE A 149 -8.48 -8.41 -13.66
N SER A 150 -7.16 -8.34 -13.55
CA SER A 150 -6.46 -8.01 -12.29
C SER A 150 -6.87 -6.63 -11.76
N PHE A 151 -6.98 -5.64 -12.66
CA PHE A 151 -7.50 -4.31 -12.29
C PHE A 151 -8.92 -4.38 -11.75
N TRP A 152 -9.82 -5.10 -12.43
CA TRP A 152 -11.21 -5.19 -11.99
C TRP A 152 -11.38 -5.91 -10.66
N LEU A 153 -10.56 -6.93 -10.36
CA LEU A 153 -10.53 -7.55 -9.03
C LEU A 153 -10.09 -6.57 -7.95
N THR A 154 -9.05 -5.77 -8.20
CA THR A 154 -8.63 -4.70 -7.27
C THR A 154 -9.75 -3.66 -7.08
N PHE A 155 -10.42 -3.26 -8.17
CA PHE A 155 -11.54 -2.32 -8.13
C PHE A 155 -12.70 -2.88 -7.31
N VAL A 156 -13.11 -4.13 -7.52
CA VAL A 156 -14.19 -4.77 -6.75
C VAL A 156 -13.84 -4.85 -5.26
N GLY A 157 -12.60 -5.23 -4.91
CA GLY A 157 -12.15 -5.20 -3.52
C GLY A 157 -12.25 -3.80 -2.91
N ALA A 158 -11.78 -2.77 -3.63
CA ALA A 158 -11.91 -1.38 -3.19
C ALA A 158 -13.38 -0.96 -3.02
N MET A 159 -14.26 -1.36 -3.94
CA MET A 159 -15.69 -1.04 -3.86
C MET A 159 -16.38 -1.75 -2.70
N LEU A 160 -16.02 -3.00 -2.36
CA LEU A 160 -16.52 -3.67 -1.16
C LEU A 160 -16.11 -2.92 0.12
N CYS A 161 -14.85 -2.49 0.20
CA CYS A 161 -14.37 -1.68 1.32
C CYS A 161 -15.12 -0.34 1.42
N ASN A 162 -15.46 0.30 0.30
CA ASN A 162 -16.26 1.54 0.31
C ASN A 162 -17.74 1.30 0.62
N ALA A 163 -18.31 0.21 0.12
CA ALA A 163 -19.71 -0.14 0.38
C ALA A 163 -19.97 -0.32 1.87
N SER A 164 -19.00 -0.89 2.61
CA SER A 164 -19.08 -1.06 4.07
C SER A 164 -19.27 0.26 4.84
N LEU A 165 -18.97 1.41 4.22
CA LEU A 165 -19.19 2.72 4.83
C LEU A 165 -20.69 3.04 4.94
N VAL A 166 -21.52 2.59 3.99
CA VAL A 166 -22.95 2.95 3.92
C VAL A 166 -23.86 1.74 4.21
N ILE A 167 -23.36 0.53 3.95
CA ILE A 167 -24.10 -0.73 4.11
C ILE A 167 -23.33 -1.60 5.09
N GLY A 168 -23.86 -1.75 6.29
CA GLY A 168 -23.22 -2.42 7.42
C GLY A 168 -22.18 -1.53 8.07
N GLU A 169 -21.03 -2.13 8.37
CA GLU A 169 -19.88 -1.48 8.99
C GLU A 169 -18.58 -2.13 8.50
N PHE A 170 -17.44 -1.46 8.70
CA PHE A 170 -16.13 -2.05 8.43
C PHE A 170 -15.52 -2.68 9.68
N ALA A 171 -14.45 -3.48 9.52
CA ALA A 171 -13.77 -4.13 10.63
C ALA A 171 -13.26 -3.11 11.66
N ARG A 172 -13.41 -3.43 12.96
CA ARG A 172 -12.91 -2.65 14.12
C ARG A 172 -11.62 -3.20 14.72
N THR A 173 -10.95 -4.07 13.98
CA THR A 173 -9.90 -4.96 14.50
C THR A 173 -8.50 -4.58 14.05
N GLY A 174 -8.33 -3.35 13.56
CA GLY A 174 -7.12 -2.90 12.89
C GLY A 174 -6.93 -3.51 11.50
N TRP A 175 -5.93 -2.99 10.78
CA TRP A 175 -5.69 -3.32 9.37
C TRP A 175 -5.21 -4.75 9.11
N LEU A 176 -4.89 -5.52 10.16
CA LEU A 176 -4.49 -6.93 10.07
C LEU A 176 -5.50 -7.90 10.70
N ALA A 177 -6.61 -7.40 11.26
CA ALA A 177 -7.70 -8.21 11.82
C ALA A 177 -7.26 -9.39 12.71
N TYR A 178 -6.50 -9.11 13.77
CA TYR A 178 -5.97 -10.14 14.65
C TYR A 178 -7.08 -10.92 15.39
N PRO A 179 -7.03 -12.27 15.38
CA PRO A 179 -7.63 -13.09 16.41
C PRO A 179 -6.96 -12.80 17.77
N PRO A 180 -7.70 -12.88 18.89
CA PRO A 180 -9.08 -13.37 18.97
C PRO A 180 -10.15 -12.33 18.58
N LEU A 181 -9.80 -11.04 18.52
CA LEU A 181 -10.75 -9.95 18.35
C LEU A 181 -11.58 -10.06 17.06
N SER A 182 -10.99 -10.56 15.97
CA SER A 182 -11.68 -10.77 14.68
C SER A 182 -12.58 -12.01 14.61
N GLY A 183 -12.57 -12.86 15.64
CA GLY A 183 -13.46 -14.02 15.74
C GLY A 183 -14.91 -13.63 16.05
N LEU A 184 -15.86 -14.49 15.70
CA LEU A 184 -17.30 -14.23 15.90
C LEU A 184 -17.69 -13.97 17.36
N TYR A 185 -16.92 -14.49 18.33
CA TYR A 185 -17.20 -14.28 19.75
C TYR A 185 -17.06 -12.80 20.15
N TYR A 186 -16.05 -12.11 19.63
CA TYR A 186 -15.77 -10.71 19.96
C TYR A 186 -16.30 -9.73 18.90
N SER A 187 -16.30 -10.12 17.62
CA SER A 187 -16.81 -9.33 16.50
C SER A 187 -17.87 -10.13 15.73
N PRO A 188 -19.12 -10.23 16.24
CA PRO A 188 -20.20 -11.00 15.61
C PRO A 188 -20.78 -10.32 14.36
N ASP A 189 -20.45 -9.04 14.15
CA ASP A 189 -20.89 -8.23 13.03
C ASP A 189 -20.22 -8.62 11.70
N VAL A 190 -20.61 -7.90 10.63
CA VAL A 190 -20.18 -8.13 9.24
C VAL A 190 -18.87 -7.41 8.88
N GLY A 191 -18.31 -6.59 9.77
CA GLY A 191 -17.17 -5.72 9.44
C GLY A 191 -15.91 -6.50 9.07
N VAL A 192 -15.61 -7.56 9.83
CA VAL A 192 -14.50 -8.48 9.52
C VAL A 192 -14.76 -9.23 8.21
N ASP A 193 -16.01 -9.51 7.87
CA ASP A 193 -16.37 -10.18 6.62
C ASP A 193 -16.12 -9.27 5.40
N TYR A 194 -16.44 -7.97 5.49
CA TYR A 194 -16.04 -6.99 4.49
C TYR A 194 -14.53 -6.94 4.32
N TYR A 195 -13.76 -6.94 5.41
CA TYR A 195 -12.29 -6.98 5.37
C TYR A 195 -11.76 -8.21 4.64
N ILE A 196 -12.23 -9.41 5.02
CA ILE A 196 -11.82 -10.69 4.43
C ILE A 196 -12.06 -10.68 2.92
N TRP A 197 -13.29 -10.43 2.47
CA TRP A 197 -13.63 -10.58 1.06
C TRP A 197 -13.08 -9.44 0.18
N SER A 198 -13.00 -8.22 0.73
CA SER A 198 -12.33 -7.09 0.08
C SER A 198 -10.88 -7.44 -0.28
N LEU A 199 -10.12 -7.96 0.69
CA LEU A 199 -8.72 -8.29 0.49
C LEU A 199 -8.50 -9.60 -0.25
N GLN A 200 -9.37 -10.60 -0.07
CA GLN A 200 -9.25 -11.87 -0.80
C GLN A 200 -9.40 -11.66 -2.31
N ILE A 201 -10.42 -10.89 -2.72
CA ILE A 201 -10.68 -10.59 -4.14
C ILE A 201 -9.54 -9.74 -4.71
N ALA A 202 -9.14 -8.66 -4.03
CA ALA A 202 -8.04 -7.82 -4.47
C ALA A 202 -6.70 -8.58 -4.52
N GLY A 203 -6.46 -9.48 -3.57
CA GLY A 203 -5.27 -10.31 -3.47
C GLY A 203 -5.11 -11.27 -4.64
N VAL A 204 -6.21 -11.87 -5.12
CA VAL A 204 -6.20 -12.67 -6.36
C VAL A 204 -5.78 -11.81 -7.55
N GLY A 205 -6.32 -10.59 -7.68
CA GLY A 205 -5.91 -9.65 -8.73
C GLY A 205 -4.41 -9.33 -8.69
N THR A 206 -3.89 -9.03 -7.50
CA THR A 206 -2.47 -8.75 -7.28
C THR A 206 -1.57 -9.94 -7.64
N LEU A 207 -1.97 -11.17 -7.28
CA LEU A 207 -1.23 -12.39 -7.62
C LEU A 207 -1.20 -12.65 -9.13
N LEU A 208 -2.32 -12.45 -9.82
CA LEU A 208 -2.39 -12.60 -11.27
C LEU A 208 -1.54 -11.54 -12.00
N ALA A 209 -1.56 -10.30 -11.51
CA ALA A 209 -0.72 -9.23 -12.04
C ALA A 209 0.77 -9.55 -11.89
N SER A 210 1.20 -10.13 -10.75
CA SER A 210 2.62 -10.44 -10.54
C SER A 210 3.14 -11.50 -11.52
N ILE A 211 2.39 -12.58 -11.73
CA ILE A 211 2.72 -13.62 -12.71
C ILE A 211 2.85 -13.01 -14.10
N ASN A 212 1.94 -12.09 -14.45
CA ASN A 212 1.96 -11.38 -15.72
C ASN A 212 3.22 -10.54 -15.91
N PHE A 213 3.58 -9.71 -14.93
CA PHE A 213 4.79 -8.87 -15.03
C PHE A 213 6.09 -9.68 -14.98
N ILE A 214 6.15 -10.77 -14.21
CA ILE A 214 7.31 -11.69 -14.24
C ILE A 214 7.47 -12.25 -15.65
N ALA A 215 6.41 -12.80 -16.25
CA ALA A 215 6.46 -13.35 -17.60
C ALA A 215 6.86 -12.27 -18.63
N THR A 216 6.27 -11.08 -18.52
CA THR A 216 6.56 -9.92 -19.38
C THR A 216 8.04 -9.55 -19.35
N ILE A 217 8.59 -9.31 -18.16
CA ILE A 217 9.99 -8.89 -18.01
C ILE A 217 10.94 -10.00 -18.45
N MET A 218 10.65 -11.26 -18.11
CA MET A 218 11.56 -12.36 -18.40
C MET A 218 11.58 -12.75 -19.88
N LYS A 219 10.44 -12.69 -20.57
CA LYS A 219 10.26 -13.28 -21.91
C LYS A 219 10.00 -12.28 -23.04
N MET A 220 9.56 -11.05 -22.78
CA MET A 220 9.15 -10.10 -23.84
C MET A 220 10.13 -8.94 -24.09
N ARG A 221 11.32 -8.98 -23.49
CA ARG A 221 12.37 -7.97 -23.74
C ARG A 221 12.79 -7.92 -25.20
N CYS A 222 13.18 -6.72 -25.65
CA CYS A 222 13.75 -6.53 -26.97
C CYS A 222 15.09 -7.28 -27.14
N LYS A 223 15.41 -7.63 -28.40
CA LYS A 223 16.66 -8.33 -28.73
C LYS A 223 17.87 -7.49 -28.32
N GLY A 224 18.83 -8.11 -27.64
CA GLY A 224 20.07 -7.46 -27.17
C GLY A 224 20.04 -6.94 -25.72
N MET A 225 18.86 -6.86 -25.10
CA MET A 225 18.71 -6.51 -23.67
C MET A 225 18.88 -7.76 -22.79
N THR A 226 20.11 -8.03 -22.36
CA THR A 226 20.38 -9.04 -21.34
C THR A 226 19.84 -8.58 -19.97
N LEU A 227 19.73 -9.49 -18.99
CA LEU A 227 19.23 -9.16 -17.64
C LEU A 227 20.01 -8.00 -17.01
N MET A 228 21.34 -8.05 -17.06
CA MET A 228 22.20 -6.98 -16.52
C MET A 228 22.30 -5.72 -17.41
N LYS A 229 21.40 -5.55 -18.39
CA LYS A 229 21.23 -4.32 -19.18
C LYS A 229 19.86 -3.68 -19.00
N MET A 230 18.97 -4.26 -18.18
CA MET A 230 17.65 -3.68 -17.91
C MET A 230 17.78 -2.41 -17.05
N PRO A 231 16.87 -1.42 -17.18
CA PRO A 231 16.78 -0.31 -16.25
C PRO A 231 16.58 -0.79 -14.79
N VAL A 232 17.01 0.01 -13.82
CA VAL A 232 16.92 -0.37 -12.40
C VAL A 232 15.46 -0.45 -11.96
N PHE A 233 14.59 0.40 -12.52
CA PHE A 233 13.15 0.29 -12.28
C PHE A 233 12.60 -1.08 -12.67
N VAL A 234 12.97 -1.62 -13.84
CA VAL A 234 12.55 -2.96 -14.28
C VAL A 234 13.05 -4.05 -13.34
N TRP A 235 14.30 -3.98 -12.87
CA TRP A 235 14.83 -4.92 -11.87
C TRP A 235 14.07 -4.87 -10.54
N SER A 236 13.77 -3.66 -10.08
CA SER A 236 13.05 -3.46 -8.83
C SER A 236 11.62 -4.00 -8.88
N VAL A 237 10.93 -3.80 -10.01
CA VAL A 237 9.60 -4.36 -10.25
C VAL A 237 9.68 -5.88 -10.38
N LEU A 238 10.67 -6.44 -11.10
CA LEU A 238 10.85 -7.89 -11.17
C LEU A 238 10.97 -8.52 -9.78
N CYS A 239 11.79 -7.92 -8.90
CA CYS A 239 11.94 -8.42 -7.54
C CYS A 239 10.64 -8.28 -6.74
N ALA A 240 9.96 -7.13 -6.80
CA ALA A 240 8.67 -6.92 -6.15
C ALA A 240 7.61 -7.94 -6.62
N MET A 241 7.53 -8.24 -7.92
CA MET A 241 6.57 -9.22 -8.43
C MET A 241 6.91 -10.65 -8.03
N ILE A 242 8.19 -11.00 -7.90
CA ILE A 242 8.60 -12.28 -7.31
C ILE A 242 8.15 -12.37 -5.84
N LEU A 243 8.34 -11.29 -5.06
CA LEU A 243 7.84 -11.24 -3.69
C LEU A 243 6.33 -11.41 -3.64
N VAL A 244 5.57 -10.73 -4.52
CA VAL A 244 4.11 -10.87 -4.60
C VAL A 244 3.73 -12.34 -4.85
N ALA A 245 4.36 -12.98 -5.85
CA ALA A 245 4.07 -14.37 -6.20
C ALA A 245 4.33 -15.36 -5.05
N LEU A 246 5.26 -15.05 -4.15
CA LEU A 246 5.62 -15.89 -3.01
C LEU A 246 4.82 -15.54 -1.72
N ALA A 247 4.55 -14.26 -1.47
CA ALA A 247 3.96 -13.79 -0.22
C ALA A 247 2.42 -13.77 -0.24
N PHE A 248 1.77 -13.41 -1.36
CA PHE A 248 0.31 -13.31 -1.43
C PHE A 248 -0.44 -14.63 -1.23
N PRO A 249 0.10 -15.81 -1.62
CA PRO A 249 -0.52 -17.08 -1.26
C PRO A 249 -0.70 -17.24 0.26
N VAL A 250 0.24 -16.72 1.07
CA VAL A 250 0.16 -16.78 2.53
C VAL A 250 -0.99 -15.90 3.05
N LEU A 251 -1.14 -14.67 2.56
CA LEU A 251 -2.30 -13.83 2.87
C LEU A 251 -3.62 -14.53 2.49
N THR A 252 -3.67 -15.08 1.27
CA THR A 252 -4.84 -15.77 0.71
C THR A 252 -5.30 -16.91 1.61
N VAL A 253 -4.36 -17.74 2.10
CA VAL A 253 -4.66 -18.85 3.00
C VAL A 253 -5.01 -18.33 4.38
N THR A 254 -4.28 -17.35 4.92
CA THR A 254 -4.53 -16.82 6.26
C THR A 254 -5.93 -16.23 6.41
N LEU A 255 -6.38 -15.43 5.42
CA LEU A 255 -7.74 -14.89 5.39
C LEU A 255 -8.78 -15.96 5.12
N ALA A 256 -8.48 -16.98 4.30
CA ALA A 256 -9.38 -18.10 4.09
C ALA A 256 -9.57 -18.92 5.38
N LEU A 257 -8.50 -19.18 6.15
CA LEU A 257 -8.58 -19.87 7.43
C LEU A 257 -9.40 -19.05 8.45
N LEU A 258 -9.20 -17.73 8.50
CA LEU A 258 -10.01 -16.85 9.34
C LEU A 258 -11.49 -16.85 8.92
N ALA A 259 -11.76 -16.88 7.61
CA ALA A 259 -13.11 -17.04 7.09
C ALA A 259 -13.70 -18.40 7.48
N LEU A 260 -12.92 -19.49 7.43
CA LEU A 260 -13.40 -20.80 7.86
C LEU A 260 -13.75 -20.83 9.35
N ASP A 261 -12.97 -20.18 10.22
CA ASP A 261 -13.30 -20.02 11.64
C ASP A 261 -14.62 -19.25 11.83
N ARG A 262 -14.86 -18.20 11.04
CA ARG A 262 -16.08 -17.39 11.13
C ARG A 262 -17.32 -18.04 10.50
N TYR A 263 -17.19 -18.73 9.37
CA TYR A 263 -18.34 -19.21 8.60
C TYR A 263 -18.68 -20.68 8.84
N PHE A 264 -17.65 -21.52 9.04
CA PHE A 264 -17.80 -22.97 9.12
C PHE A 264 -17.55 -23.51 10.52
N GLY A 265 -17.35 -22.63 11.51
CA GLY A 265 -17.10 -23.02 12.90
C GLY A 265 -15.80 -23.81 13.07
N MET A 266 -14.82 -23.57 12.21
CA MET A 266 -13.48 -24.16 12.37
C MET A 266 -12.75 -23.51 13.57
N HIS A 267 -11.63 -24.10 13.95
CA HIS A 267 -10.87 -23.75 15.15
C HIS A 267 -9.37 -23.58 14.85
N PHE A 268 -9.03 -22.83 13.81
CA PHE A 268 -7.64 -22.54 13.47
C PHE A 268 -7.02 -21.56 14.47
N PHE A 269 -7.72 -20.46 14.77
CA PHE A 269 -7.19 -19.33 15.56
C PHE A 269 -8.02 -19.02 16.81
N THR A 270 -9.03 -19.84 17.12
CA THR A 270 -9.88 -19.68 18.30
C THR A 270 -9.11 -19.96 19.60
N GLU A 271 -9.53 -19.33 20.71
CA GLU A 271 -8.95 -19.56 22.04
C GLU A 271 -9.33 -20.92 22.66
N TYR A 272 -10.35 -21.55 22.10
CA TYR A 272 -10.89 -22.84 22.52
C TYR A 272 -10.75 -23.88 21.42
N ALA A 273 -11.12 -25.12 21.75
CA ALA A 273 -11.11 -26.27 20.83
C ALA A 273 -9.74 -26.54 20.15
N GLY A 274 -8.64 -26.14 20.81
CA GLY A 274 -7.27 -26.42 20.34
C GLY A 274 -6.72 -25.43 19.32
N GLY A 275 -7.43 -24.34 19.00
CA GLY A 275 -6.94 -23.27 18.13
C GLY A 275 -5.76 -22.49 18.72
N ASN A 276 -5.04 -21.77 17.88
CA ASN A 276 -3.88 -20.98 18.28
C ASN A 276 -3.86 -19.61 17.57
N MET A 277 -4.22 -18.55 18.31
CA MET A 277 -4.23 -17.18 17.78
C MET A 277 -2.84 -16.69 17.36
N MET A 278 -1.76 -17.09 18.06
CA MET A 278 -0.39 -16.69 17.71
C MET A 278 0.04 -17.20 16.34
N MET A 279 -0.56 -18.30 15.86
CA MET A 279 -0.32 -18.79 14.51
C MET A 279 -0.81 -17.80 13.45
N TYR A 280 -1.94 -17.12 13.66
CA TYR A 280 -2.41 -16.06 12.76
C TYR A 280 -1.38 -14.93 12.68
N ILE A 281 -0.89 -14.45 13.83
CA ILE A 281 0.10 -13.36 13.89
C ILE A 281 1.36 -13.76 13.12
N ASN A 282 1.84 -15.00 13.29
CA ASN A 282 2.98 -15.48 12.53
C ASN A 282 2.69 -15.50 11.01
N LEU A 283 1.58 -16.12 10.58
CA LEU A 283 1.23 -16.26 9.16
C LEU A 283 1.00 -14.90 8.48
N ILE A 284 0.27 -13.99 9.12
CA ILE A 284 -0.03 -12.69 8.53
C ILE A 284 1.26 -11.89 8.34
N TRP A 285 2.24 -11.99 9.23
CA TRP A 285 3.51 -11.27 9.08
C TRP A 285 4.50 -11.91 8.11
N ILE A 286 4.43 -13.23 7.91
CA ILE A 286 5.13 -13.89 6.79
C ILE A 286 4.76 -13.24 5.46
N TRP A 287 3.51 -12.78 5.30
CA TRP A 287 3.11 -11.92 4.19
C TRP A 287 3.45 -10.44 4.41
N GLY A 288 3.13 -9.89 5.58
CA GLY A 288 3.09 -8.45 5.84
C GLY A 288 4.45 -7.77 5.76
N HIS A 289 5.53 -8.44 6.17
CA HIS A 289 6.86 -7.84 6.04
C HIS A 289 7.40 -7.86 4.59
N PRO A 290 7.26 -8.94 3.81
CA PRO A 290 7.48 -8.87 2.37
C PRO A 290 6.65 -7.81 1.66
N GLU A 291 5.39 -7.58 2.07
CA GLU A 291 4.52 -6.55 1.47
C GLU A 291 5.11 -5.14 1.56
N VAL A 292 5.69 -4.76 2.69
CA VAL A 292 6.31 -3.41 2.79
C VAL A 292 7.50 -3.27 1.84
N TYR A 293 8.19 -4.37 1.50
CA TYR A 293 9.23 -4.36 0.47
C TYR A 293 8.68 -4.36 -0.95
N ILE A 294 7.56 -5.05 -1.20
CA ILE A 294 6.84 -4.99 -2.47
C ILE A 294 6.54 -3.54 -2.85
N LEU A 295 6.13 -2.72 -1.86
CA LEU A 295 5.87 -1.29 -2.07
C LEU A 295 7.15 -0.46 -2.31
N ILE A 296 8.16 -0.61 -1.46
CA ILE A 296 9.34 0.28 -1.52
C ILE A 296 10.29 -0.05 -2.67
N LEU A 297 10.37 -1.30 -3.12
CA LEU A 297 11.30 -1.71 -4.18
C LEU A 297 11.05 -0.93 -5.49
N PRO A 298 9.82 -0.88 -6.04
CA PRO A 298 9.52 -0.07 -7.22
C PRO A 298 9.76 1.41 -7.01
N ALA A 299 9.47 1.96 -5.81
CA ALA A 299 9.77 3.35 -5.49
C ALA A 299 11.29 3.64 -5.60
N PHE A 300 12.13 2.76 -5.07
CA PHE A 300 13.57 2.85 -5.27
C PHE A 300 14.01 2.76 -6.74
N GLY A 301 13.33 1.94 -7.53
CA GLY A 301 13.50 1.91 -8.98
C GLY A 301 13.21 3.27 -9.62
N ILE A 302 12.09 3.90 -9.26
CA ILE A 302 11.69 5.22 -9.74
C ILE A 302 12.74 6.27 -9.37
N PHE A 303 13.18 6.30 -8.11
CA PHE A 303 14.24 7.21 -7.68
C PHE A 303 15.52 7.03 -8.48
N SER A 304 15.88 5.80 -8.83
CA SER A 304 17.07 5.52 -9.66
C SER A 304 16.98 6.15 -11.05
N GLU A 305 15.83 6.05 -11.70
CA GLU A 305 15.62 6.65 -13.03
C GLU A 305 15.57 8.18 -12.96
N VAL A 306 14.87 8.75 -11.96
CA VAL A 306 14.76 10.20 -11.77
C VAL A 306 16.12 10.80 -11.44
N VAL A 307 16.87 10.23 -10.50
CA VAL A 307 18.22 10.69 -10.12
C VAL A 307 19.16 10.70 -11.32
N ALA A 308 19.22 9.61 -12.08
CA ALA A 308 20.10 9.52 -13.25
C ALA A 308 19.73 10.55 -14.32
N THR A 309 18.43 10.71 -14.59
CA THR A 309 17.91 11.62 -15.61
C THR A 309 18.19 13.09 -15.26
N PHE A 310 17.77 13.52 -14.08
CA PHE A 310 17.88 14.93 -13.66
C PHE A 310 19.27 15.32 -13.14
N SER A 311 20.17 14.36 -12.91
CA SER A 311 21.60 14.62 -12.68
C SER A 311 22.43 14.59 -13.97
N GLN A 312 21.81 14.21 -15.11
CA GLN A 312 22.45 14.06 -16.42
C GLN A 312 23.68 13.14 -16.39
N LYS A 313 23.62 12.06 -15.61
CA LYS A 313 24.73 11.14 -15.38
C LYS A 313 24.22 9.69 -15.34
N LYS A 314 25.04 8.76 -15.80
CA LYS A 314 24.79 7.33 -15.59
C LYS A 314 24.71 7.03 -14.11
N LEU A 315 23.80 6.13 -13.73
CA LEU A 315 23.66 5.66 -12.36
C LEU A 315 24.99 5.06 -11.86
N PHE A 316 25.48 5.59 -10.75
CA PHE A 316 26.67 5.06 -10.09
C PHE A 316 26.36 3.70 -9.47
N GLY A 317 27.25 2.73 -9.66
CA GLY A 317 27.09 1.41 -9.04
C GLY A 317 25.90 0.61 -9.55
N TYR A 318 25.55 0.65 -10.84
CA TYR A 318 24.41 -0.13 -11.38
C TYR A 318 24.40 -1.60 -10.92
N THR A 319 25.54 -2.30 -10.99
CA THR A 319 25.67 -3.69 -10.53
C THR A 319 25.41 -3.83 -9.03
N THR A 320 25.94 -2.94 -8.21
CA THR A 320 25.72 -2.97 -6.75
C THR A 320 24.27 -2.63 -6.40
N MET A 321 23.61 -1.76 -7.16
CA MET A 321 22.18 -1.48 -7.03
C MET A 321 21.31 -2.72 -7.28
N VAL A 322 21.57 -3.45 -8.37
CA VAL A 322 20.81 -4.66 -8.72
C VAL A 322 21.00 -5.74 -7.66
N TRP A 323 22.24 -5.97 -7.21
CA TRP A 323 22.51 -6.94 -6.14
C TRP A 323 21.88 -6.54 -4.81
N ALA A 324 21.91 -5.25 -4.46
CA ALA A 324 21.24 -4.76 -3.25
C ALA A 324 19.72 -5.02 -3.29
N ILE A 325 19.07 -4.81 -4.44
CA ILE A 325 17.65 -5.12 -4.63
C ILE A 325 17.38 -6.61 -4.46
N LEU A 326 18.21 -7.48 -5.06
CA LEU A 326 18.07 -8.95 -4.94
C LEU A 326 18.26 -9.43 -3.50
N ILE A 327 19.25 -8.89 -2.79
CA ILE A 327 19.52 -9.23 -1.38
C ILE A 327 18.33 -8.80 -0.51
N ILE A 328 17.76 -7.60 -0.71
CA ILE A 328 16.56 -7.16 0.02
C ILE A 328 15.40 -8.11 -0.25
N ALA A 329 15.16 -8.47 -1.52
CA ALA A 329 14.09 -9.40 -1.87
C ALA A 329 14.26 -10.75 -1.16
N PHE A 330 15.46 -11.32 -1.16
CA PHE A 330 15.72 -12.57 -0.44
C PHE A 330 15.55 -12.41 1.09
N LEU A 331 16.16 -11.37 1.68
CA LEU A 331 16.13 -11.18 3.13
C LEU A 331 14.74 -10.78 3.66
N SER A 332 13.85 -10.26 2.81
CA SER A 332 12.47 -9.93 3.21
C SER A 332 11.69 -11.13 3.78
N PHE A 333 12.07 -12.35 3.40
CA PHE A 333 11.51 -13.60 3.89
C PHE A 333 12.26 -14.20 5.09
N VAL A 334 13.11 -13.47 5.81
CA VAL A 334 13.79 -13.99 7.02
C VAL A 334 13.75 -13.05 8.21
N VAL A 335 12.81 -12.09 8.22
CA VAL A 335 12.77 -11.01 9.23
C VAL A 335 11.39 -10.74 9.84
N TRP A 336 10.33 -11.42 9.38
CA TRP A 336 8.95 -11.06 9.74
C TRP A 336 8.63 -11.11 11.25
N LEU A 337 9.37 -11.91 12.03
CA LEU A 337 9.13 -12.05 13.46
C LEU A 337 9.37 -10.76 14.26
N HIS A 338 10.13 -9.80 13.73
CA HIS A 338 10.35 -8.54 14.44
C HIS A 338 9.06 -7.75 14.72
N HIS A 339 7.95 -8.08 14.05
CA HIS A 339 6.67 -7.42 14.29
C HIS A 339 5.95 -7.94 15.55
N PHE A 340 6.50 -8.96 16.21
CA PHE A 340 5.92 -9.56 17.39
C PHE A 340 6.99 -10.08 18.35
N PHE A 341 8.10 -9.35 18.51
CA PHE A 341 9.13 -9.65 19.53
C PHE A 341 8.52 -9.76 20.94
N THR A 342 7.46 -9.01 21.20
CA THR A 342 6.70 -8.94 22.45
C THR A 342 5.76 -10.13 22.68
N MET A 343 5.64 -11.09 21.74
CA MET A 343 4.76 -12.25 21.85
C MET A 343 5.39 -13.44 22.62
N GLY A 344 6.52 -13.21 23.30
CA GLY A 344 7.10 -14.19 24.22
C GLY A 344 7.96 -15.29 23.59
N ALA A 345 8.46 -15.08 22.35
CA ALA A 345 9.45 -15.97 21.76
C ALA A 345 10.76 -15.99 22.60
N GLY A 346 11.51 -17.09 22.50
CA GLY A 346 12.78 -17.23 23.22
C GLY A 346 13.83 -16.19 22.82
N ALA A 347 14.78 -15.91 23.74
CA ALA A 347 15.81 -14.89 23.54
C ALA A 347 16.64 -15.11 22.26
N ASP A 348 16.99 -16.36 21.96
CA ASP A 348 17.76 -16.71 20.76
C ASP A 348 17.00 -16.41 19.46
N VAL A 349 15.68 -16.65 19.46
CA VAL A 349 14.81 -16.35 18.31
C VAL A 349 14.74 -14.84 18.10
N ASN A 350 14.48 -14.08 19.17
CA ASN A 350 14.45 -12.62 19.10
C ASN A 350 15.79 -12.03 18.65
N ALA A 351 16.91 -12.56 19.16
CA ALA A 351 18.25 -12.14 18.76
C ALA A 351 18.53 -12.42 17.28
N PHE A 352 18.19 -13.62 16.79
CA PHE A 352 18.36 -13.98 15.38
C PHE A 352 17.59 -13.02 14.45
N TYR A 353 16.28 -12.83 14.70
CA TYR A 353 15.45 -11.97 13.86
C TYR A 353 15.82 -10.49 13.98
N GLY A 354 16.25 -10.03 15.16
CA GLY A 354 16.79 -8.68 15.34
C GLY A 354 18.05 -8.45 14.51
N ILE A 355 19.03 -9.36 14.58
CA ILE A 355 20.26 -9.30 13.78
C ILE A 355 19.95 -9.36 12.28
N ALA A 356 19.11 -10.30 11.85
CA ALA A 356 18.71 -10.43 10.45
C ALA A 356 18.06 -9.14 9.92
N THR A 357 17.21 -8.50 10.73
CA THR A 357 16.57 -7.22 10.39
C THR A 357 17.58 -6.09 10.24
N MET A 358 18.56 -5.99 11.14
CA MET A 358 19.63 -4.99 11.05
C MET A 358 20.50 -5.17 9.80
N ILE A 359 20.75 -6.41 9.36
CA ILE A 359 21.53 -6.70 8.14
C ILE A 359 20.85 -6.12 6.88
N ILE A 360 19.51 -6.06 6.82
CA ILE A 360 18.80 -5.50 5.66
C ILE A 360 19.06 -3.99 5.47
N ALA A 361 19.45 -3.28 6.53
CA ALA A 361 19.81 -1.87 6.43
C ALA A 361 21.02 -1.63 5.51
N ILE A 362 21.94 -2.60 5.40
CA ILE A 362 23.18 -2.46 4.62
C ILE A 362 22.88 -2.32 3.11
N PRO A 363 22.17 -3.24 2.44
CA PRO A 363 21.75 -3.06 1.04
C PRO A 363 21.03 -1.74 0.78
N THR A 364 20.17 -1.31 1.72
CA THR A 364 19.42 -0.06 1.59
C THR A 364 20.34 1.15 1.66
N GLY A 365 21.30 1.16 2.60
CA GLY A 365 22.32 2.20 2.70
C GLY A 365 23.17 2.31 1.44
N VAL A 366 23.64 1.19 0.89
CA VAL A 366 24.40 1.17 -0.39
C VAL A 366 23.64 1.88 -1.50
N LYS A 367 22.32 1.68 -1.60
CA LYS A 367 21.50 2.34 -2.62
C LYS A 367 21.42 3.86 -2.43
N VAL A 368 21.25 4.31 -1.18
CA VAL A 368 21.26 5.73 -0.84
C VAL A 368 22.58 6.39 -1.25
N PHE A 369 23.71 5.78 -0.90
CA PHE A 369 25.02 6.29 -1.31
C PHE A 369 25.22 6.28 -2.83
N ASN A 370 24.78 5.23 -3.52
CA ASN A 370 24.84 5.18 -4.98
C ASN A 370 24.06 6.32 -5.65
N TRP A 371 22.86 6.67 -5.15
CA TRP A 371 22.13 7.84 -5.67
C TRP A 371 22.88 9.15 -5.39
N LEU A 372 23.42 9.34 -4.18
CA LEU A 372 24.23 10.52 -3.84
C LEU A 372 25.46 10.65 -4.74
N PHE A 373 26.18 9.55 -5.01
CA PHE A 373 27.32 9.55 -5.95
C PHE A 373 26.92 9.70 -7.42
N THR A 374 25.67 9.39 -7.76
CA THR A 374 25.11 9.70 -9.09
C THR A 374 24.87 11.20 -9.23
N MET A 375 24.36 11.86 -8.18
CA MET A 375 24.20 13.32 -8.16
C MET A 375 25.55 14.05 -8.11
N TYR A 376 26.54 13.48 -7.40
CA TYR A 376 27.87 14.05 -7.29
C TYR A 376 28.55 14.22 -8.65
N LYS A 377 29.07 15.43 -8.91
CA LYS A 377 29.64 15.85 -10.20
C LYS A 377 28.67 15.74 -11.40
N GLY A 378 27.37 15.61 -11.15
CA GLY A 378 26.31 15.76 -12.15
C GLY A 378 25.90 17.23 -12.33
N ARG A 379 24.98 17.47 -13.26
CA ARG A 379 24.30 18.76 -13.43
C ARG A 379 22.86 18.58 -13.01
N ILE A 380 22.54 19.01 -11.79
CA ILE A 380 21.25 18.71 -11.15
C ILE A 380 20.21 19.74 -11.62
N ILE A 381 19.16 19.26 -12.28
CA ILE A 381 17.98 20.03 -12.64
C ILE A 381 16.92 19.80 -11.56
N LEU A 382 16.64 20.82 -10.74
CA LEU A 382 15.64 20.76 -9.67
C LEU A 382 14.22 20.98 -10.19
N ALA A 383 13.78 20.06 -11.04
CA ALA A 383 12.38 19.92 -11.44
C ALA A 383 11.57 19.19 -10.34
N THR A 384 10.23 19.27 -10.37
CA THR A 384 9.35 18.68 -9.35
C THR A 384 9.66 17.20 -9.03
N PRO A 385 9.87 16.29 -10.00
CA PRO A 385 10.26 14.90 -9.68
C PRO A 385 11.54 14.81 -8.85
N MET A 386 12.53 15.66 -9.15
CA MET A 386 13.80 15.68 -8.42
C MET A 386 13.65 16.27 -7.02
N LEU A 387 12.72 17.20 -6.80
CA LEU A 387 12.40 17.72 -5.46
C LEU A 387 11.89 16.61 -4.54
N TRP A 388 10.98 15.76 -5.02
CA TRP A 388 10.51 14.59 -4.26
C TRP A 388 11.66 13.64 -3.88
N VAL A 389 12.62 13.42 -4.78
CA VAL A 389 13.85 12.66 -4.47
C VAL A 389 14.68 13.34 -3.38
N THR A 390 14.82 14.66 -3.43
CA THR A 390 15.60 15.38 -2.40
C THR A 390 14.99 15.26 -1.01
N ALA A 391 13.65 15.33 -0.90
CA ALA A 391 12.97 15.10 0.37
C ALA A 391 13.04 13.64 0.82
N PHE A 392 12.95 12.68 -0.13
CA PHE A 392 13.12 11.27 0.16
C PHE A 392 14.42 11.00 0.95
N PHE A 393 15.56 11.58 0.57
CA PHE A 393 16.83 11.29 1.27
C PHE A 393 16.78 11.57 2.77
N THR A 394 16.26 12.73 3.17
CA THR A 394 16.22 13.12 4.59
C THR A 394 15.12 12.39 5.33
N THR A 395 13.92 12.32 4.74
CA THR A 395 12.76 11.67 5.34
C THR A 395 13.02 10.17 5.53
N PHE A 396 13.43 9.48 4.47
CA PHE A 396 13.72 8.05 4.53
C PHE A 396 14.94 7.71 5.40
N ALA A 397 15.95 8.57 5.50
CA ALA A 397 17.08 8.32 6.42
C ALA A 397 16.65 8.36 7.89
N ILE A 398 15.80 9.32 8.28
CA ILE A 398 15.25 9.39 9.65
C ILE A 398 14.35 8.18 9.92
N GLY A 399 13.49 7.85 8.97
CA GLY A 399 12.64 6.65 9.04
C GLY A 399 13.49 5.38 9.19
N GLY A 400 14.48 5.17 8.31
CA GLY A 400 15.36 4.01 8.35
C GLY A 400 16.16 3.90 9.65
N MET A 401 16.69 5.01 10.18
CA MET A 401 17.40 5.03 11.45
C MET A 401 16.51 4.56 12.62
N THR A 402 15.29 5.09 12.71
CA THR A 402 14.34 4.69 13.75
C THR A 402 13.89 3.22 13.59
N GLY A 403 13.85 2.70 12.37
CA GLY A 403 13.58 1.28 12.12
C GLY A 403 14.70 0.35 12.59
N VAL A 404 15.96 0.75 12.37
CA VAL A 404 17.12 0.01 12.89
C VAL A 404 17.12 0.00 14.42
N MET A 405 16.66 1.07 15.08
CA MET A 405 16.50 1.08 16.53
C MET A 405 15.47 0.06 16.99
N MET A 406 14.30 -0.02 16.34
CA MET A 406 13.25 -0.99 16.69
C MET A 406 13.61 -2.44 16.30
N ALA A 407 14.57 -2.65 15.41
CA ALA A 407 15.10 -3.98 15.14
C ALA A 407 15.85 -4.60 16.34
N VAL A 408 16.15 -3.81 17.38
CA VAL A 408 16.80 -4.26 18.61
C VAL A 408 15.70 -4.67 19.61
N PRO A 409 15.53 -5.96 19.95
CA PRO A 409 14.38 -6.42 20.74
C PRO A 409 14.22 -5.72 22.10
N PRO A 410 15.28 -5.45 22.90
CA PRO A 410 15.14 -4.68 24.13
C PRO A 410 14.60 -3.25 23.94
N VAL A 411 14.88 -2.61 22.79
CA VAL A 411 14.31 -1.30 22.44
C VAL A 411 12.86 -1.49 22.01
N ASP A 412 12.58 -2.48 21.16
CA ASP A 412 11.22 -2.78 20.73
C ASP A 412 10.29 -3.03 21.91
N PHE A 413 10.72 -3.76 22.95
CA PHE A 413 9.91 -3.99 24.15
C PHE A 413 9.40 -2.69 24.81
N GLN A 414 10.12 -1.58 24.66
CA GLN A 414 9.71 -0.27 25.18
C GLN A 414 8.79 0.48 24.22
N VAL A 415 9.01 0.39 22.92
CA VAL A 415 8.33 1.22 21.91
C VAL A 415 7.30 0.47 21.06
N HIS A 416 7.13 -0.83 21.29
CA HIS A 416 6.19 -1.68 20.57
C HIS A 416 4.76 -1.14 20.71
N ASN A 417 4.08 -0.96 19.58
CA ASN A 417 2.74 -0.36 19.49
C ASN A 417 2.58 1.05 20.07
N SER A 418 3.66 1.73 20.46
CA SER A 418 3.59 3.15 20.80
C SER A 418 3.48 4.02 19.54
N LEU A 419 3.24 5.33 19.72
CA LEU A 419 3.25 6.27 18.59
C LEU A 419 4.61 6.36 17.89
N PHE A 420 5.68 5.85 18.48
CA PHE A 420 7.00 5.77 17.86
C PHE A 420 6.99 4.81 16.66
N LEU A 421 6.33 3.66 16.78
CA LEU A 421 6.14 2.72 15.68
C LEU A 421 5.33 3.36 14.54
N VAL A 422 4.24 4.05 14.89
CA VAL A 422 3.40 4.77 13.92
C VAL A 422 4.22 5.85 13.21
N ALA A 423 5.00 6.64 13.94
CA ALA A 423 5.86 7.67 13.38
C ALA A 423 6.92 7.08 12.43
N HIS A 424 7.61 6.03 12.85
CA HIS A 424 8.58 5.31 12.04
C HIS A 424 7.97 4.84 10.71
N PHE A 425 6.88 4.08 10.79
CA PHE A 425 6.29 3.46 9.61
C PHE A 425 5.76 4.51 8.62
N HIS A 426 5.11 5.56 9.12
CA HIS A 426 4.66 6.66 8.25
C HIS A 426 5.84 7.40 7.61
N ASN A 427 6.96 7.53 8.31
CA ASN A 427 8.17 8.15 7.76
C ASN A 427 8.73 7.36 6.57
N VAL A 428 8.81 6.04 6.68
CA VAL A 428 9.32 5.19 5.58
C VAL A 428 8.30 5.00 4.45
N ILE A 429 7.00 4.91 4.74
CA ILE A 429 5.98 4.76 3.70
C ILE A 429 5.71 6.07 2.97
N ILE A 430 5.50 7.18 3.68
CA ILE A 430 5.23 8.46 3.00
C ILE A 430 6.51 8.94 2.30
N GLY A 431 7.62 9.00 3.02
CA GLY A 431 8.89 9.48 2.47
C GLY A 431 9.51 8.56 1.42
N GLY A 432 9.37 7.24 1.59
CA GLY A 432 9.94 6.24 0.68
C GLY A 432 9.01 5.86 -0.47
N VAL A 433 7.78 5.47 -0.16
CA VAL A 433 6.82 4.91 -1.13
C VAL A 433 6.06 6.04 -1.82
N LEU A 434 5.30 6.85 -1.07
CA LEU A 434 4.39 7.84 -1.64
C LEU A 434 5.13 8.94 -2.40
N PHE A 435 6.23 9.47 -1.84
CA PHE A 435 7.06 10.46 -2.55
C PHE A 435 7.68 9.88 -3.82
N GLY A 436 8.08 8.61 -3.81
CA GLY A 436 8.55 7.91 -5.00
C GLY A 436 7.47 7.79 -6.07
N TYR A 437 6.24 7.50 -5.67
CA TYR A 437 5.12 7.40 -6.59
C TYR A 437 4.66 8.75 -7.12
N PHE A 438 4.70 9.83 -6.31
CA PHE A 438 4.52 11.19 -6.82
C PHE A 438 5.62 11.59 -7.81
N ALA A 439 6.88 11.28 -7.50
CA ALA A 439 7.99 11.53 -8.42
C ALA A 439 7.78 10.80 -9.76
N GLY A 440 7.44 9.51 -9.72
CA GLY A 440 7.20 8.68 -10.90
C GLY A 440 5.95 9.10 -11.67
N GLY A 441 4.86 9.43 -10.98
CA GLY A 441 3.62 9.92 -11.56
C GLY A 441 3.83 11.21 -12.34
N ILE A 442 4.56 12.16 -11.79
CA ILE A 442 4.89 13.43 -12.48
C ILE A 442 5.90 13.19 -13.60
N TYR A 443 6.92 12.37 -13.37
CA TYR A 443 7.96 12.05 -14.34
C TYR A 443 7.42 11.36 -15.60
N TRP A 444 6.48 10.42 -15.45
CA TRP A 444 5.86 9.69 -16.56
C TRP A 444 4.50 10.26 -16.98
N PHE A 445 4.00 11.34 -16.37
CA PHE A 445 2.76 11.99 -16.77
C PHE A 445 2.69 12.31 -18.27
N PRO A 446 3.75 12.89 -18.90
CA PRO A 446 3.72 13.18 -20.33
C PRO A 446 3.67 11.93 -21.20
N LYS A 447 4.11 10.77 -20.68
CA LYS A 447 4.02 9.49 -21.39
C LYS A 447 2.59 8.94 -21.40
N ALA A 448 1.82 9.21 -20.35
CA ALA A 448 0.43 8.77 -20.24
C ALA A 448 -0.54 9.71 -20.97
N PHE A 449 -0.33 11.03 -20.90
CA PHE A 449 -1.32 12.02 -21.36
C PHE A 449 -0.83 12.95 -22.48
N GLY A 450 0.47 12.94 -22.82
CA GLY A 450 1.02 13.75 -23.91
C GLY A 450 1.37 15.21 -23.55
N PHE A 451 1.16 15.64 -22.31
CA PHE A 451 1.52 16.98 -21.82
C PHE A 451 2.21 16.93 -20.46
N GLN A 452 2.91 18.01 -20.09
CA GLN A 452 3.57 18.15 -18.79
C GLN A 452 2.66 18.84 -17.78
N LEU A 453 2.74 18.42 -16.51
CA LEU A 453 2.07 19.09 -15.41
C LEU A 453 2.69 20.47 -15.14
N ASP A 454 1.88 21.37 -14.56
CA ASP A 454 2.35 22.69 -14.18
C ASP A 454 3.37 22.62 -13.04
N GLU A 455 4.57 23.12 -13.30
CA GLU A 455 5.71 23.05 -12.38
C GLU A 455 5.53 23.93 -11.13
N LYS A 456 4.77 25.02 -11.22
CA LYS A 456 4.53 25.92 -10.09
C LYS A 456 3.63 25.25 -9.05
N TRP A 457 2.51 24.67 -9.49
CA TRP A 457 1.63 23.89 -8.60
C TRP A 457 2.30 22.63 -8.09
N GLY A 458 3.13 21.97 -8.90
CA GLY A 458 3.96 20.84 -8.47
C GLY A 458 4.87 21.18 -7.29
N LYS A 459 5.52 22.36 -7.33
CA LYS A 459 6.37 22.86 -6.22
C LYS A 459 5.58 23.22 -4.98
N TYR A 460 4.38 23.79 -5.11
CA TYR A 460 3.51 24.04 -3.96
C TYR A 460 3.05 22.75 -3.30
N ALA A 461 2.61 21.78 -4.09
CA ALA A 461 2.24 20.46 -3.57
C ALA A 461 3.40 19.82 -2.81
N PHE A 462 4.61 19.81 -3.40
CA PHE A 462 5.82 19.34 -2.74
C PHE A 462 6.06 20.03 -1.39
N PHE A 463 6.02 21.36 -1.36
CA PHE A 463 6.28 22.12 -0.13
C PHE A 463 5.27 21.79 0.98
N PHE A 464 3.98 21.80 0.67
CA PHE A 464 2.93 21.50 1.66
C PHE A 464 3.02 20.07 2.17
N TRP A 465 3.30 19.09 1.30
CA TRP A 465 3.47 17.70 1.70
C TRP A 465 4.66 17.51 2.63
N VAL A 466 5.83 18.04 2.27
CA VAL A 466 7.06 17.84 3.07
C VAL A 466 6.93 18.54 4.41
N VAL A 467 6.57 19.83 4.43
CA VAL A 467 6.42 20.58 5.68
C VAL A 467 5.31 19.98 6.55
N GLY A 468 4.15 19.68 5.96
CA GLY A 468 3.03 19.05 6.65
C GLY A 468 3.40 17.69 7.24
N PHE A 469 4.14 16.86 6.50
CA PHE A 469 4.62 15.57 6.97
C PHE A 469 5.50 15.72 8.23
N TYR A 470 6.51 16.60 8.20
CA TYR A 470 7.39 16.78 9.35
C TYR A 470 6.63 17.32 10.58
N LEU A 471 5.71 18.27 10.38
CA LEU A 471 4.89 18.79 11.48
C LEU A 471 3.90 17.76 12.04
N ALA A 472 3.39 16.85 11.21
CA ALA A 472 2.44 15.83 11.63
C ALA A 472 3.10 14.66 12.37
N PHE A 473 4.24 14.15 11.88
CA PHE A 473 4.80 12.88 12.34
C PHE A 473 6.02 13.00 13.25
N MET A 474 6.81 14.09 13.18
CA MET A 474 7.95 14.24 14.10
C MET A 474 7.54 14.33 15.58
N PRO A 475 6.44 15.04 15.95
CA PRO A 475 5.98 15.04 17.35
C PRO A 475 5.59 13.65 17.86
N LEU A 476 5.16 12.75 16.97
CA LEU A 476 4.73 11.39 17.36
C LEU A 476 5.90 10.53 17.84
N TYR A 477 7.13 10.78 17.36
CA TYR A 477 8.32 10.11 17.92
C TYR A 477 8.50 10.47 19.39
N VAL A 478 8.34 11.75 19.76
CA VAL A 478 8.47 12.18 21.15
C VAL A 478 7.31 11.64 21.99
N LEU A 479 6.08 11.72 21.48
CA LEU A 479 4.91 11.19 22.17
C LEU A 479 4.99 9.69 22.42
N GLY A 480 5.59 8.92 21.51
CA GLY A 480 5.73 7.47 21.66
C GLY A 480 6.95 7.00 22.47
N LEU A 481 7.79 7.92 22.96
CA LEU A 481 8.88 7.62 23.89
C LEU A 481 8.47 7.82 25.36
N ASN A 482 7.35 8.51 25.60
CA ASN A 482 6.70 8.57 26.91
C ASN A 482 5.86 7.32 27.12
#